data_AF-B5VQ97-F1
#
_entry.id   AF-B5VQ97-F1
#
_cell.length_a   1.000
_cell.length_b   1.000
_cell.length_c   1.000
_cell.angle_alpha   90.00
_cell.angle_beta   90.00
_cell.angle_gamma   90.00
#
_symmetry.space_group_name_H-M   'P 1'
#
loop_
_entity.id
_entity.type
_entity.pdbx_description
1 polymer ?
#
loop_
_entity_poly.entity_id
_entity_poly.type
_entity_poly.pdbx_seq_one_letter_code
_entity_poly.pdbx_strand_id
1 'polypeptide(L)'
;MVNFDLGQVGEVFRRKDKGAIVSGDNPEEEEDVDASEFEEDEVKPVRTKNRRPKEDTFTQQRLAAINPVLTPRTVLPLYLLIAVVFVIVGGCILAQNSKVDEVTIYYQDCMTNATSSWSDIPSEHWQFVFHKYKTYNTAPQWRFVDDESDDFTKQRGTCQIRFTTPSDMKNNVYLNYVLEKFAANHRRYVLSFSEDQIRGEDASYETVHDATGINCKPLSKNADGKIYYPCGLIANSMFNDTFPLQLTNVGDTSNNYSLTNKGINWESDKKRYKKPNTIIHR
;
A
#
# COMPACT_ATOMS: atom_id res chain seq x y z
N MET A 1 -22.64 0.83 -26.83
CA MET A 1 -23.15 1.52 -25.61
C MET A 1 -24.54 0.98 -25.35
N VAL A 2 -24.71 0.22 -24.27
CA VAL A 2 -26.02 -0.25 -23.80
C VAL A 2 -26.22 0.41 -22.45
N ASN A 3 -27.26 1.23 -22.31
CA ASN A 3 -27.58 1.93 -21.08
C ASN A 3 -28.06 0.93 -20.03
N PHE A 4 -27.38 0.91 -18.88
CA PHE A 4 -27.80 0.19 -17.68
C PHE A 4 -28.62 1.17 -16.83
N ASP A 5 -29.91 0.90 -16.66
CA ASP A 5 -30.80 1.66 -15.79
C ASP A 5 -30.78 1.06 -14.37
N LEU A 6 -30.41 1.88 -13.39
CA LEU A 6 -30.23 1.50 -11.98
C LEU A 6 -31.52 1.65 -11.15
N GLY A 7 -32.67 1.93 -11.78
CA GLY A 7 -33.95 2.15 -11.09
C GLY A 7 -34.61 0.93 -10.45
N GLN A 8 -34.16 -0.31 -10.73
CA GLN A 8 -34.86 -1.53 -10.27
C GLN A 8 -34.24 -2.28 -9.08
N VAL A 9 -33.18 -1.75 -8.45
CA VAL A 9 -32.47 -2.48 -7.37
C VAL A 9 -32.87 -2.02 -5.96
N GLY A 10 -33.89 -1.16 -5.82
CA GLY A 10 -34.14 -0.41 -4.59
C GLY A 10 -35.10 -0.99 -3.53
N GLU A 11 -35.93 -2.00 -3.80
CA GLU A 11 -37.08 -2.29 -2.91
C GLU A 11 -37.11 -3.69 -2.25
N VAL A 12 -35.97 -4.30 -1.94
CA VAL A 12 -35.96 -5.64 -1.31
C VAL A 12 -35.77 -5.62 0.22
N PHE A 13 -35.58 -4.46 0.87
CA PHE A 13 -35.41 -4.39 2.33
C PHE A 13 -36.28 -3.32 2.99
N ARG A 14 -37.56 -3.65 3.23
CA ARG A 14 -38.35 -2.99 4.28
C ARG A 14 -39.04 -4.03 5.17
N ARG A 15 -38.31 -4.45 6.21
CA ARG A 15 -38.90 -5.09 7.41
C ARG A 15 -39.79 -4.07 8.11
N LYS A 16 -41.00 -4.46 8.49
CA LYS A 16 -41.76 -3.80 9.55
C LYS A 16 -42.42 -4.89 10.41
N ASP A 17 -41.81 -5.13 11.56
CA ASP A 17 -42.35 -5.94 12.66
C ASP A 17 -43.57 -5.27 13.28
N LYS A 18 -44.48 -6.11 13.80
CA LYS A 18 -45.52 -5.95 14.86
C LYS A 18 -46.57 -7.04 14.56
N GLY A 19 -46.77 -8.12 15.30
CA GLY A 19 -46.70 -8.34 16.74
C GLY A 19 -48.13 -8.52 17.25
N ALA A 20 -48.57 -9.75 17.54
CA ALA A 20 -49.59 -10.10 18.54
C ALA A 20 -49.87 -11.62 18.56
N ILE A 21 -49.50 -12.23 19.68
CA ILE A 21 -50.01 -13.50 20.22
C ILE A 21 -51.27 -13.13 21.02
N VAL A 22 -52.36 -13.91 20.96
CA VAL A 22 -53.20 -14.33 22.11
C VAL A 22 -54.20 -15.42 21.64
N SER A 23 -54.27 -16.48 22.45
CA SER A 23 -55.23 -17.58 22.50
C SER A 23 -56.31 -17.30 23.57
N GLY A 24 -57.55 -17.74 23.40
CA GLY A 24 -58.53 -17.77 24.50
C GLY A 24 -59.97 -18.11 24.09
N ASP A 25 -60.62 -18.95 24.91
CA ASP A 25 -61.94 -19.59 24.84
C ASP A 25 -63.16 -18.66 25.08
N ASN A 26 -64.33 -19.04 24.49
CA ASN A 26 -65.76 -19.02 24.92
C ASN A 26 -66.35 -17.96 25.90
N PRO A 27 -67.69 -17.81 26.03
CA PRO A 27 -68.80 -17.65 25.07
C PRO A 27 -69.76 -16.45 25.45
N GLU A 28 -70.83 -16.25 24.67
CA GLU A 28 -72.06 -15.47 24.95
C GLU A 28 -71.94 -13.95 25.21
N GLU A 29 -72.54 -13.15 24.30
CA GLU A 29 -73.41 -12.01 24.65
C GLU A 29 -74.16 -11.58 23.38
N GLU A 30 -75.49 -11.68 23.43
CA GLU A 30 -76.42 -11.01 22.52
C GLU A 30 -76.46 -9.52 22.90
N GLU A 31 -76.26 -8.61 21.95
CA GLU A 31 -76.88 -7.27 22.01
C GLU A 31 -76.96 -6.64 20.60
N ASP A 32 -78.20 -6.60 20.13
CA ASP A 32 -78.91 -5.64 19.29
C ASP A 32 -78.28 -5.03 18.02
N VAL A 33 -79.11 -5.16 16.98
CA VAL A 33 -79.00 -4.71 15.60
C VAL A 33 -79.15 -3.19 15.52
N ASP A 34 -78.19 -2.49 14.92
CA ASP A 34 -78.43 -1.19 14.29
C ASP A 34 -78.23 -1.29 12.78
N ALA A 35 -79.23 -0.77 12.06
CA ALA A 35 -79.55 -1.03 10.69
C ALA A 35 -79.33 0.22 9.85
N SER A 36 -78.12 0.42 9.33
CA SER A 36 -77.89 1.29 8.18
C SER A 36 -76.50 1.13 7.57
N GLU A 37 -76.30 0.10 6.74
CA GLU A 37 -75.50 0.22 5.51
C GLU A 37 -75.69 -1.04 4.67
N PHE A 38 -76.56 -0.93 3.66
CA PHE A 38 -76.45 -1.76 2.46
C PHE A 38 -75.25 -1.23 1.66
N GLU A 39 -74.04 -1.63 2.03
CA GLU A 39 -73.02 -1.87 1.02
C GLU A 39 -72.91 -3.39 0.89
N GLU A 40 -73.00 -3.88 -0.34
CA GLU A 40 -72.64 -5.26 -0.64
C GLU A 40 -71.20 -5.46 -0.13
N ASP A 41 -71.03 -6.13 1.00
CA ASP A 41 -69.74 -6.69 1.37
C ASP A 41 -69.34 -7.64 0.23
N GLU A 42 -68.60 -7.13 -0.75
CA GLU A 42 -67.85 -7.97 -1.67
C GLU A 42 -67.08 -8.93 -0.78
N VAL A 43 -67.50 -10.20 -0.77
CA VAL A 43 -66.84 -11.27 -0.03
C VAL A 43 -65.42 -11.34 -0.57
N LYS A 44 -64.50 -10.60 0.06
CA LYS A 44 -63.09 -10.63 -0.33
C LYS A 44 -62.62 -12.05 -0.08
N PRO A 45 -62.13 -12.78 -1.10
CA PRO A 45 -61.84 -14.19 -0.95
C PRO A 45 -60.84 -14.39 0.18
N VAL A 46 -61.21 -15.22 1.16
CA VAL A 46 -60.34 -15.60 2.27
C VAL A 46 -59.05 -16.17 1.69
N ARG A 47 -57.91 -15.51 1.94
CA ARG A 47 -56.60 -16.02 1.51
C ARG A 47 -56.35 -17.35 2.21
N THR A 48 -56.54 -18.45 1.49
CA THR A 48 -56.15 -19.78 1.92
C THR A 48 -54.66 -19.78 2.23
N LYS A 49 -54.29 -20.02 3.50
CA LYS A 49 -52.88 -20.15 3.90
C LYS A 49 -52.26 -21.34 3.17
N ASN A 50 -51.56 -21.08 2.07
CA ASN A 50 -50.80 -22.07 1.36
C ASN A 50 -49.37 -22.14 1.93
N ARG A 51 -48.85 -23.35 2.12
CA ARG A 51 -47.43 -23.59 2.48
C ARG A 51 -46.54 -23.73 1.24
N ARG A 52 -47.10 -23.48 0.06
CA ARG A 52 -46.36 -23.60 -1.21
C ARG A 52 -45.30 -22.49 -1.25
N PRO A 53 -44.02 -22.83 -1.41
CA PRO A 53 -42.98 -21.83 -1.61
C PRO A 53 -43.34 -20.93 -2.80
N LYS A 54 -42.99 -19.64 -2.70
CA LYS A 54 -43.20 -18.67 -3.79
C LYS A 54 -42.50 -19.19 -5.05
N GLU A 55 -43.22 -19.27 -6.15
CA GLU A 55 -42.67 -19.68 -7.44
C GLU A 55 -41.95 -18.50 -8.10
N ASP A 56 -40.63 -18.48 -7.98
CA ASP A 56 -39.76 -17.49 -8.59
C ASP A 56 -38.52 -18.20 -9.15
N THR A 57 -37.93 -17.64 -10.20
CA THR A 57 -36.70 -18.14 -10.84
C THR A 57 -35.55 -18.27 -9.84
N PHE A 58 -35.49 -17.38 -8.85
CA PHE A 58 -34.53 -17.42 -7.76
C PHE A 58 -34.84 -18.54 -6.76
N THR A 59 -36.07 -18.60 -6.24
CA THR A 59 -36.46 -19.59 -5.21
C THR A 59 -36.48 -21.01 -5.75
N GLN A 60 -36.71 -21.18 -7.05
CA GLN A 60 -36.68 -22.46 -7.76
C GLN A 60 -35.31 -22.81 -8.34
N GLN A 61 -34.28 -21.96 -8.13
CA GLN A 61 -32.92 -22.15 -8.66
C GLN A 61 -32.87 -22.33 -10.19
N ARG A 62 -33.77 -21.64 -10.90
CA ARG A 62 -33.85 -21.59 -12.37
C ARG A 62 -33.40 -20.22 -12.89
N LEU A 63 -32.33 -19.71 -12.29
CA LEU A 63 -31.69 -18.49 -12.77
C LEU A 63 -31.09 -18.73 -14.15
N ALA A 64 -31.08 -17.68 -14.98
CA ALA A 64 -30.38 -17.71 -16.25
C ALA A 64 -28.88 -17.98 -15.99
N ALA A 65 -28.40 -19.13 -16.46
CA ALA A 65 -27.02 -19.56 -16.29
C ALA A 65 -26.44 -20.03 -17.63
N ILE A 66 -25.14 -19.78 -17.82
CA ILE A 66 -24.38 -20.31 -18.95
C ILE A 66 -23.51 -21.44 -18.41
N ASN A 67 -23.57 -22.60 -19.04
CA ASN A 67 -22.72 -23.74 -18.73
C ASN A 67 -21.68 -23.90 -19.86
N PRO A 68 -20.52 -23.23 -19.77
CA PRO A 68 -19.53 -23.26 -20.84
C PRO A 68 -18.87 -24.63 -20.94
N VAL A 69 -19.18 -25.39 -21.99
CA VAL A 69 -18.48 -26.64 -22.30
C VAL A 69 -17.22 -26.31 -23.11
N LEU A 70 -16.06 -26.49 -22.48
CA LEU A 70 -14.76 -26.23 -23.09
C LEU A 70 -14.46 -27.30 -24.14
N THR A 71 -14.51 -26.92 -25.41
CA THR A 71 -14.16 -27.81 -26.53
C THR A 71 -12.91 -27.28 -27.23
N PRO A 72 -12.11 -28.14 -27.89
CA PRO A 72 -10.91 -27.68 -28.60
C PRO A 72 -11.18 -26.56 -29.61
N ARG A 73 -12.37 -26.54 -30.24
CA ARG A 73 -12.77 -25.51 -31.21
C ARG A 73 -12.96 -24.12 -30.59
N THR A 74 -13.34 -24.03 -29.31
CA THR A 74 -13.48 -22.74 -28.61
C THR A 74 -12.20 -22.34 -27.88
N VAL A 75 -11.47 -23.32 -27.37
CA VAL A 75 -10.27 -23.09 -26.55
C VAL A 75 -9.04 -22.74 -27.38
N LEU A 76 -8.81 -23.40 -28.52
CA LEU A 76 -7.66 -23.12 -29.38
C LEU A 76 -7.58 -21.66 -29.89
N PRO A 77 -8.65 -21.06 -30.45
CA PRO A 77 -8.60 -19.66 -30.89
C PRO A 77 -8.41 -18.68 -29.72
N LEU A 78 -8.97 -19.00 -28.53
CA LEU A 78 -8.74 -18.21 -27.33
C LEU A 78 -7.26 -18.18 -26.94
N TYR A 79 -6.58 -19.33 -26.92
CA TYR A 79 -5.16 -19.39 -26.62
C TYR A 79 -4.30 -18.65 -27.66
N LEU A 80 -4.63 -18.77 -28.95
CA LEU A 80 -3.91 -18.04 -30.01
C LEU A 80 -4.05 -16.53 -29.87
N LEU A 81 -5.25 -16.03 -29.53
CA LEU A 81 -5.49 -14.62 -29.24
C LEU A 81 -4.60 -14.17 -28.07
N ILE A 82 -4.66 -14.88 -26.94
CA ILE A 82 -3.89 -14.55 -25.74
C ILE A 82 -2.39 -14.54 -26.07
N ALA A 83 -1.90 -15.53 -26.79
CA ALA A 83 -0.49 -15.62 -27.18
C ALA A 83 -0.05 -14.41 -28.02
N VAL A 84 -0.82 -14.02 -29.03
CA VAL A 84 -0.50 -12.86 -29.87
C VAL A 84 -0.45 -11.58 -29.04
N VAL A 85 -1.43 -11.36 -28.17
CA VAL A 85 -1.45 -10.16 -27.30
C VAL A 85 -0.26 -10.15 -26.35
N PHE A 86 0.08 -11.27 -25.73
CA PHE A 86 1.19 -11.37 -24.79
C PHE A 86 2.54 -11.18 -25.48
N VAL A 87 2.71 -11.66 -26.71
CA VAL A 87 3.95 -11.43 -27.48
C VAL A 87 4.11 -9.95 -27.83
N ILE A 88 3.03 -9.29 -28.27
CA ILE A 88 3.07 -7.85 -28.59
C ILE A 88 3.39 -7.04 -27.34
N VAL A 89 2.65 -7.25 -26.24
CA VAL A 89 2.85 -6.53 -24.99
C VAL A 89 4.23 -6.81 -24.39
N GLY A 90 4.68 -8.06 -24.40
CA GLY A 90 6.00 -8.46 -23.92
C GLY A 90 7.13 -7.81 -24.72
N GLY A 91 7.00 -7.76 -26.05
CA GLY A 91 7.94 -7.05 -26.92
C GLY A 91 8.00 -5.56 -26.62
N CYS A 92 6.85 -4.91 -26.41
CA CYS A 92 6.79 -3.51 -26.00
C CYS A 92 7.47 -3.26 -24.64
N ILE A 93 7.19 -4.09 -23.62
CA ILE A 93 7.78 -3.95 -22.28
C ILE A 93 9.30 -4.10 -22.34
N LEU A 94 9.80 -5.12 -23.04
CA LEU A 94 11.25 -5.36 -23.16
C LEU A 94 11.94 -4.21 -23.90
N ALA A 95 11.33 -3.70 -24.96
CA ALA A 95 11.87 -2.55 -25.71
C ALA A 95 11.96 -1.27 -24.86
N GLN A 96 11.05 -1.05 -23.91
CA GLN A 96 11.15 0.09 -22.99
C GLN A 96 12.10 -0.18 -21.83
N ASN A 97 12.12 -1.40 -21.28
CA ASN A 97 13.01 -1.76 -20.19
C ASN A 97 14.49 -1.67 -20.59
N SER A 98 14.82 -2.08 -21.82
CA SER A 98 16.20 -2.03 -22.33
C SER A 98 16.77 -0.62 -22.54
N LYS A 99 15.96 0.44 -22.40
CA LYS A 99 16.37 1.85 -22.50
C LYS A 99 16.65 2.50 -21.16
N VAL A 100 16.43 1.79 -20.05
CA VAL A 100 16.67 2.32 -18.70
C VAL A 100 18.17 2.22 -18.42
N ASP A 101 18.78 3.36 -18.12
CA ASP A 101 20.16 3.46 -17.66
C ASP A 101 20.16 3.48 -16.13
N GLU A 102 20.98 2.64 -15.48
CA GLU A 102 21.05 2.51 -14.02
C GLU A 102 22.50 2.43 -13.52
N VAL A 103 22.71 2.96 -12.31
CA VAL A 103 24.01 3.02 -11.64
C VAL A 103 23.79 2.54 -10.20
N THR A 104 24.33 1.38 -9.86
CA THR A 104 24.25 0.81 -8.52
C THR A 104 25.65 0.73 -7.92
N ILE A 105 25.83 1.26 -6.72
CA ILE A 105 27.09 1.23 -5.98
C ILE A 105 26.78 0.89 -4.51
N TYR A 106 27.38 -0.19 -4.04
CA TYR A 106 27.34 -0.68 -2.67
C TYR A 106 28.53 -0.10 -1.89
N TYR A 107 28.26 0.61 -0.80
CA TYR A 107 29.26 1.38 -0.06
C TYR A 107 29.42 0.95 1.41
N GLN A 108 28.83 -0.17 1.81
CA GLN A 108 28.88 -0.68 3.19
C GLN A 108 30.30 -0.92 3.70
N ASP A 109 31.23 -1.29 2.81
CA ASP A 109 32.63 -1.59 3.15
C ASP A 109 33.55 -0.36 3.00
N CYS A 110 32.99 0.83 2.79
CA CYS A 110 33.77 2.05 2.53
C CYS A 110 34.66 2.44 3.74
N MET A 111 34.16 2.29 4.96
CA MET A 111 34.93 2.62 6.17
C MET A 111 36.16 1.73 6.36
N THR A 112 36.11 0.46 5.94
CA THR A 112 37.19 -0.51 6.15
C THR A 112 38.13 -0.64 4.96
N ASN A 113 37.58 -0.56 3.74
CA ASN A 113 38.34 -0.84 2.51
C ASN A 113 38.84 0.42 1.81
N ALA A 114 38.14 1.56 1.93
CA ALA A 114 38.56 2.79 1.28
C ALA A 114 39.66 3.48 2.08
N THR A 115 40.55 4.18 1.37
CA THR A 115 41.63 4.96 1.99
C THR A 115 41.26 6.45 2.07
N SER A 116 42.13 7.23 2.70
CA SER A 116 42.04 8.70 2.68
C SER A 116 42.33 9.30 1.29
N SER A 117 42.77 8.51 0.32
CA SER A 117 42.97 8.89 -1.08
C SER A 117 41.95 8.23 -2.01
N TRP A 118 41.77 8.77 -3.21
CA TRP A 118 40.90 8.17 -4.21
C TRP A 118 41.44 6.80 -4.64
N SER A 119 40.60 5.78 -4.50
CA SER A 119 40.90 4.39 -4.89
C SER A 119 39.72 3.81 -5.65
N ASP A 120 39.99 2.88 -6.56
CA ASP A 120 38.93 2.25 -7.35
C ASP A 120 38.10 1.29 -6.47
N ILE A 121 36.79 1.29 -6.68
CA ILE A 121 35.87 0.41 -5.95
C ILE A 121 35.98 -1.01 -6.56
N PRO A 122 36.13 -2.05 -5.72
CA PRO A 122 36.08 -3.44 -6.17
C PRO A 122 34.86 -3.76 -7.05
N SER A 123 35.04 -4.58 -8.10
CA SER A 123 34.00 -4.90 -9.08
C SER A 123 32.76 -5.60 -8.53
N GLU A 124 32.83 -6.14 -7.31
CA GLU A 124 31.68 -6.76 -6.63
C GLU A 124 30.69 -5.74 -6.06
N HIS A 125 31.11 -4.49 -5.90
CA HIS A 125 30.30 -3.44 -5.26
C HIS A 125 29.62 -2.51 -6.24
N TRP A 126 29.74 -2.69 -7.54
CA TRP A 126 29.08 -1.80 -8.49
C TRP A 126 28.57 -2.52 -9.73
N GLN A 127 27.46 -2.02 -10.25
CA GLN A 127 26.80 -2.54 -11.44
C GLN A 127 26.26 -1.35 -12.22
N PHE A 128 26.80 -1.14 -13.42
CA PHE A 128 26.39 -0.06 -14.31
C PHE A 128 25.73 -0.66 -15.55
N VAL A 129 24.55 -0.18 -15.89
CA VAL A 129 23.83 -0.56 -17.10
C VAL A 129 23.55 0.69 -17.89
N PHE A 130 24.20 0.80 -19.05
CA PHE A 130 23.97 1.89 -20.00
C PHE A 130 23.55 1.30 -21.34
N HIS A 131 22.34 1.64 -21.80
CA HIS A 131 21.73 1.06 -22.98
C HIS A 131 22.52 1.35 -24.27
N LYS A 132 23.23 2.49 -24.33
CA LYS A 132 24.10 2.88 -25.46
C LYS A 132 25.52 2.32 -25.35
N TYR A 133 26.00 2.10 -24.12
CA TYR A 133 27.39 1.76 -23.82
C TYR A 133 27.46 0.45 -23.04
N LYS A 134 27.12 -0.67 -23.70
CA LYS A 134 27.02 -1.99 -23.07
C LYS A 134 28.34 -2.55 -22.54
N THR A 135 29.48 -2.07 -23.06
CA THR A 135 30.83 -2.52 -22.66
C THR A 135 31.52 -1.50 -21.75
N TYR A 136 30.76 -0.62 -21.09
CA TYR A 136 31.31 0.35 -20.16
C TYR A 136 31.85 -0.37 -18.92
N ASN A 137 33.15 -0.23 -18.66
CA ASN A 137 33.84 -0.91 -17.57
C ASN A 137 34.78 0.04 -16.78
N THR A 138 34.46 1.33 -16.77
CA THR A 138 35.23 2.29 -15.98
C THR A 138 34.78 2.17 -14.53
N ALA A 139 35.66 1.69 -13.66
CA ALA A 139 35.37 1.53 -12.25
C ALA A 139 35.10 2.90 -11.58
N PRO A 140 34.09 2.99 -10.71
CA PRO A 140 33.95 4.15 -9.83
C PRO A 140 35.07 4.18 -8.80
N GLN A 141 35.27 5.34 -8.19
CA GLN A 141 36.27 5.56 -7.16
C GLN A 141 35.60 5.96 -5.86
N TRP A 142 36.18 5.54 -4.73
CA TRP A 142 35.77 5.99 -3.41
C TRP A 142 36.94 6.55 -2.60
N ARG A 143 36.60 7.35 -1.60
CA ARG A 143 37.50 7.88 -0.60
C ARG A 143 36.74 7.97 0.72
N PHE A 144 37.37 7.56 1.81
CA PHE A 144 36.81 7.72 3.14
C PHE A 144 37.44 8.94 3.84
N VAL A 145 36.59 9.77 4.43
CA VAL A 145 36.99 10.92 5.26
C VAL A 145 36.46 10.65 6.66
N ASP A 146 37.34 10.29 7.59
CA ASP A 146 36.94 10.01 8.96
C ASP A 146 36.50 11.29 9.68
N ASP A 147 35.55 11.14 10.60
CA ASP A 147 35.10 12.20 11.50
C ASP A 147 35.39 11.76 12.94
N GLU A 148 36.55 12.19 13.45
CA GLU A 148 37.02 11.84 14.80
C GLU A 148 36.16 12.48 15.90
N SER A 149 35.29 13.44 15.57
CA SER A 149 34.41 14.08 16.55
C SER A 149 33.20 13.22 16.92
N ASP A 150 32.91 12.19 16.13
CA ASP A 150 31.80 11.28 16.38
C ASP A 150 32.24 10.07 17.22
N ASP A 151 31.60 9.92 18.38
CA ASP A 151 31.81 8.83 19.33
C ASP A 151 31.28 7.48 18.78
N PHE A 152 30.48 7.48 17.71
CA PHE A 152 29.92 6.27 17.11
C PHE A 152 30.90 5.54 16.18
N THR A 153 31.81 4.76 16.77
CA THR A 153 32.89 4.06 16.05
C THR A 153 32.46 2.99 15.04
N LYS A 154 31.16 2.65 14.93
CA LYS A 154 30.67 1.62 14.02
C LYS A 154 30.37 2.15 12.61
N GLN A 155 29.92 3.40 12.51
CA GLN A 155 29.59 4.09 11.26
C GLN A 155 29.80 5.58 11.49
N ARG A 156 30.94 6.10 11.07
CA ARG A 156 31.27 7.52 11.19
C ARG A 156 32.00 8.00 9.95
N GLY A 157 32.16 9.31 9.83
CA GLY A 157 32.81 9.91 8.68
C GLY A 157 31.93 9.91 7.42
N THR A 158 32.55 10.29 6.30
CA THR A 158 31.87 10.46 5.02
C THR A 158 32.55 9.59 3.96
N CYS A 159 31.76 8.76 3.29
CA CYS A 159 32.19 8.06 2.08
C CYS A 159 31.93 8.95 0.85
N GLN A 160 33.00 9.41 0.21
CA GLN A 160 32.92 10.18 -1.03
C GLN A 160 33.05 9.24 -2.22
N ILE A 161 32.03 9.20 -3.09
CA ILE A 161 32.00 8.32 -4.26
C ILE A 161 32.05 9.18 -5.53
N ARG A 162 32.94 8.80 -6.45
CA ARG A 162 33.03 9.34 -7.81
C ARG A 162 32.65 8.25 -8.78
N PHE A 163 31.70 8.55 -9.64
CA PHE A 163 31.32 7.70 -10.75
C PHE A 163 31.22 8.54 -12.01
N THR A 164 31.31 7.90 -13.16
CA THR A 164 31.25 8.56 -14.46
C THR A 164 30.12 7.94 -15.28
N THR A 165 29.27 8.79 -15.85
CA THR A 165 28.16 8.38 -16.72
C THR A 165 28.52 8.68 -18.17
N PRO A 166 28.57 7.69 -19.08
CA PRO A 166 28.94 7.91 -20.48
C PRO A 166 27.81 8.53 -21.33
N SER A 167 26.58 8.53 -20.82
CA SER A 167 25.40 9.11 -21.46
C SER A 167 24.62 10.01 -20.50
N ASP A 168 23.96 11.02 -21.08
CA ASP A 168 23.03 11.87 -20.35
C ASP A 168 21.76 11.09 -19.98
N MET A 169 21.40 11.15 -18.69
CA MET A 169 20.12 10.63 -18.19
C MET A 169 19.01 11.65 -18.48
N LYS A 170 18.30 11.48 -19.61
CA LYS A 170 17.36 12.47 -20.17
C LYS A 170 16.04 12.67 -19.40
N ASN A 171 15.75 11.83 -18.42
CA ASN A 171 14.49 11.84 -17.65
C ASN A 171 14.75 12.24 -16.19
N ASN A 172 13.70 12.25 -15.37
CA ASN A 172 13.83 12.44 -13.93
C ASN A 172 14.85 11.44 -13.35
N VAL A 173 15.92 11.97 -12.74
CA VAL A 173 16.93 11.18 -12.06
C VAL A 173 16.46 10.93 -10.64
N TYR A 174 16.42 9.65 -10.25
CA TYR A 174 16.09 9.23 -8.89
C TYR A 174 17.33 8.66 -8.23
N LEU A 175 17.71 9.23 -7.09
CA LEU A 175 18.73 8.65 -6.22
C LEU A 175 18.02 7.83 -5.14
N ASN A 176 18.19 6.52 -5.20
CA ASN A 176 17.64 5.58 -4.23
C ASN A 176 18.78 4.94 -3.45
N TYR A 177 18.50 4.55 -2.20
CA TYR A 177 19.39 3.68 -1.43
C TYR A 177 18.82 2.25 -1.44
N VAL A 178 19.72 1.26 -1.44
CA VAL A 178 19.38 -0.15 -1.43
C VAL A 178 19.89 -0.77 -0.14
N LEU A 179 19.00 -1.47 0.56
CA LEU A 179 19.35 -2.25 1.75
C LEU A 179 19.15 -3.73 1.45
N GLU A 180 20.23 -4.48 1.46
CA GLU A 180 20.17 -5.94 1.33
C GLU A 180 20.17 -6.60 2.72
N LYS A 181 19.50 -7.75 2.82
CA LYS A 181 19.42 -8.57 4.05
C LYS A 181 18.76 -7.87 5.25
N PHE A 182 18.10 -6.72 5.06
CA PHE A 182 17.28 -6.08 6.08
C PHE A 182 15.83 -6.59 6.04
N ALA A 183 15.37 -7.23 7.11
CA ALA A 183 14.07 -7.91 7.17
C ALA A 183 12.91 -6.99 7.62
N ALA A 184 12.59 -5.96 6.81
CA ALA A 184 11.50 -5.01 7.08
C ALA A 184 10.09 -5.64 7.03
N ASN A 185 9.95 -6.84 6.48
CA ASN A 185 8.68 -7.55 6.34
C ASN A 185 8.35 -8.48 7.51
N HIS A 186 9.16 -8.50 8.56
CA HIS A 186 8.91 -9.35 9.72
C HIS A 186 7.57 -8.99 10.39
N ARG A 187 6.75 -10.00 10.74
CA ARG A 187 5.37 -9.81 11.24
C ARG A 187 5.27 -8.81 12.38
N ARG A 188 6.21 -8.86 13.34
CA ARG A 188 6.24 -7.95 14.48
C ARG A 188 6.73 -6.55 14.09
N TYR A 189 7.64 -6.45 13.12
CA TYR A 189 8.23 -5.20 12.67
C TYR A 189 7.20 -4.34 11.93
N VAL A 190 6.49 -4.93 10.95
CA VAL A 190 5.53 -4.21 10.10
C VAL A 190 4.33 -3.64 10.87
N LEU A 191 4.00 -4.20 12.03
CA LEU A 191 2.91 -3.74 12.91
C LEU A 191 3.40 -2.82 14.04
N SER A 192 4.69 -2.54 14.12
CA SER A 192 5.29 -1.84 15.26
C SER A 192 5.40 -0.34 15.03
N PHE A 193 4.26 0.34 15.03
CA PHE A 193 4.14 1.80 15.06
C PHE A 193 2.82 2.20 15.75
N SER A 194 2.59 3.49 16.00
CA SER A 194 1.30 4.02 16.49
C SER A 194 0.64 4.87 15.42
N GLU A 195 -0.60 4.55 15.08
CA GLU A 195 -1.38 5.31 14.09
C GLU A 195 -1.78 6.69 14.63
N ASP A 196 -2.10 6.78 15.92
CA ASP A 196 -2.49 8.03 16.58
C ASP A 196 -1.32 9.03 16.59
N GLN A 197 -0.10 8.56 16.89
CA GLN A 197 1.10 9.39 16.80
C GLN A 197 1.38 9.87 15.38
N ILE A 198 1.17 9.01 14.36
CA ILE A 198 1.33 9.39 12.95
C ILE A 198 0.34 10.49 12.56
N ARG A 199 -0.89 10.42 13.09
CA ARG A 199 -1.94 11.43 12.87
C ARG A 199 -1.74 12.71 13.68
N GLY A 200 -0.67 12.79 14.47
CA GLY A 200 -0.32 13.97 15.28
C GLY A 200 -1.10 14.08 16.59
N GLU A 201 -1.78 13.02 17.01
CA GLU A 201 -2.51 12.98 18.28
C GLU A 201 -1.55 12.72 19.45
N ASP A 202 -1.85 13.34 20.59
CA ASP A 202 -1.09 13.12 21.83
C ASP A 202 -1.61 11.85 22.52
N ALA A 203 -1.19 10.70 21.99
CA ALA A 203 -1.65 9.39 22.45
C ALA A 203 -1.06 9.01 23.82
N SER A 204 -1.92 8.51 24.73
CA SER A 204 -1.48 8.00 26.04
C SER A 204 -0.71 6.68 25.91
N TYR A 205 -0.02 6.29 26.98
CA TYR A 205 0.77 5.06 27.01
C TYR A 205 -0.07 3.82 26.70
N GLU A 206 -1.26 3.72 27.27
CA GLU A 206 -2.17 2.58 27.10
C GLU A 206 -2.61 2.45 25.66
N THR A 207 -2.94 3.56 25.00
CA THR A 207 -3.31 3.60 23.58
C THR A 207 -2.14 3.15 22.70
N VAL A 208 -0.94 3.60 23.01
CA VAL A 208 0.27 3.34 22.21
C VAL A 208 0.79 1.90 22.39
N HIS A 209 0.68 1.35 23.61
CA HIS A 209 1.20 0.03 23.97
C HIS A 209 0.18 -1.11 23.79
N ASP A 210 -1.08 -0.90 24.19
CA ASP A 210 -2.11 -1.95 24.29
C ASP A 210 -3.20 -1.88 23.19
N ALA A 211 -3.04 -1.02 22.19
CA ALA A 211 -3.91 -1.00 21.01
C ALA A 211 -4.02 -2.40 20.37
N THR A 212 -5.21 -2.77 19.95
CA THR A 212 -5.48 -4.04 19.27
C THR A 212 -4.87 -4.03 17.86
N GLY A 213 -4.01 -5.00 17.56
CA GLY A 213 -3.38 -5.14 16.24
C GLY A 213 -2.07 -4.38 16.11
N ILE A 214 -2.13 -3.14 15.62
CA ILE A 214 -0.96 -2.27 15.40
C ILE A 214 -0.61 -1.58 16.72
N ASN A 215 0.60 -1.82 17.22
CA ASN A 215 1.09 -1.21 18.45
C ASN A 215 2.62 -1.26 18.52
N CYS A 216 3.23 -0.30 19.20
CA CYS A 216 4.67 -0.25 19.39
C CYS A 216 5.14 -0.89 20.71
N LYS A 217 4.56 -2.06 21.04
CA LYS A 217 4.79 -2.82 22.29
C LYS A 217 6.25 -2.89 22.80
N PRO A 218 7.27 -3.23 21.98
CA PRO A 218 8.64 -3.33 22.50
C PRO A 218 9.29 -1.96 22.76
N LEU A 219 8.85 -0.92 22.06
CA LEU A 219 9.46 0.42 22.07
C LEU A 219 8.36 1.48 22.22
N SER A 220 7.62 1.42 23.32
CA SER A 220 6.57 2.39 23.66
C SER A 220 7.04 3.43 24.67
N LYS A 221 7.90 3.04 25.63
CA LYS A 221 8.33 3.89 26.75
C LYS A 221 9.81 3.70 27.11
N ASN A 222 10.46 4.76 27.54
CA ASN A 222 11.81 4.72 28.09
C ASN A 222 11.83 4.34 29.59
N ALA A 223 13.03 4.21 30.17
CA ALA A 223 13.20 3.90 31.60
C ALA A 223 12.63 4.99 32.53
N ASP A 224 12.66 6.26 32.09
CA ASP A 224 12.16 7.41 32.86
C ASP A 224 10.63 7.55 32.85
N GLY A 225 9.92 6.66 32.14
CA GLY A 225 8.47 6.71 32.03
C GLY A 225 7.94 7.62 30.92
N LYS A 226 8.80 8.19 30.06
CA LYS A 226 8.41 8.99 28.90
C LYS A 226 8.09 8.10 27.70
N ILE A 227 7.03 8.46 26.98
CA ILE A 227 6.60 7.77 25.75
C ILE A 227 7.57 8.12 24.62
N TYR A 228 7.99 7.14 23.83
CA TYR A 228 8.82 7.40 22.64
C TYR A 228 8.02 8.12 21.57
N TYR A 229 8.63 9.14 20.95
CA TYR A 229 8.11 9.75 19.74
C TYR A 229 9.23 9.94 18.72
N PRO A 230 9.12 9.34 17.52
CA PRO A 230 8.14 8.32 17.13
C PRO A 230 8.38 6.97 17.86
N CYS A 231 7.30 6.25 18.21
CA CYS A 231 7.42 4.93 18.85
C CYS A 231 7.54 3.77 17.83
N GLY A 232 8.13 2.66 18.28
CA GLY A 232 8.14 1.39 17.55
C GLY A 232 9.39 1.09 16.71
N LEU A 233 9.50 -0.17 16.30
CA LEU A 233 10.68 -0.71 15.60
C LEU A 233 10.93 -0.02 14.26
N ILE A 234 9.88 0.31 13.50
CA ILE A 234 10.00 0.92 12.16
C ILE A 234 10.72 2.26 12.24
N ALA A 235 10.29 3.11 13.17
CA ALA A 235 10.87 4.43 13.33
C ALA A 235 12.23 4.40 14.03
N ASN A 236 12.43 3.45 14.95
CA ASN A 236 13.70 3.28 15.66
C ASN A 236 14.84 2.82 14.74
N SER A 237 14.57 1.93 13.77
CA SER A 237 15.55 1.50 12.77
C SER A 237 15.41 2.27 11.46
N MET A 238 15.12 3.57 11.54
CA MET A 238 15.12 4.45 10.37
C MET A 238 16.54 4.53 9.81
N PHE A 239 16.65 4.39 8.48
CA PHE A 239 17.92 4.56 7.78
C PHE A 239 18.48 5.97 8.03
N ASN A 240 19.75 6.04 8.43
CA ASN A 240 20.36 7.24 8.98
C ASN A 240 21.50 7.84 8.16
N ASP A 241 21.91 7.21 7.04
CA ASP A 241 22.95 7.82 6.21
C ASP A 241 22.42 9.06 5.50
N THR A 242 23.23 10.12 5.51
CA THR A 242 22.86 11.40 4.94
C THR A 242 23.44 11.55 3.54
N PHE A 243 22.57 11.58 2.53
CA PHE A 243 22.96 11.86 1.14
C PHE A 243 23.01 13.36 0.87
N PRO A 244 23.94 13.85 0.02
CA PRO A 244 24.02 15.25 -0.34
C PRO A 244 22.84 15.67 -1.23
N LEU A 245 22.43 16.94 -1.11
CA LEU A 245 21.40 17.54 -1.97
C LEU A 245 21.96 18.00 -3.33
N GLN A 246 23.18 17.62 -3.68
CA GLN A 246 23.76 17.90 -4.99
C GLN A 246 24.80 16.83 -5.35
N LEU A 247 24.92 16.53 -6.64
CA LEU A 247 26.06 15.81 -7.20
C LEU A 247 27.06 16.84 -7.71
N THR A 248 28.25 16.85 -7.10
CA THR A 248 29.32 17.75 -7.49
C THR A 248 29.96 17.27 -8.78
N ASN A 249 30.00 18.14 -9.78
CA ASN A 249 30.72 17.85 -11.01
C ASN A 249 32.22 18.05 -10.80
N VAL A 250 33.01 16.99 -10.99
CA VAL A 250 34.46 16.98 -10.75
C VAL A 250 35.21 17.76 -11.84
N GLY A 251 34.68 17.81 -13.07
CA GLY A 251 35.33 18.49 -14.20
C GLY A 251 35.08 20.00 -14.21
N ASP A 252 33.86 20.42 -13.86
CA ASP A 252 33.47 21.82 -13.75
C ASP A 252 32.61 22.01 -12.50
N THR A 253 33.19 22.57 -11.43
CA THR A 253 32.46 22.77 -10.17
C THR A 253 31.38 23.86 -10.25
N SER A 254 31.29 24.59 -11.36
CA SER A 254 30.31 25.66 -11.57
C SER A 254 28.91 25.13 -11.90
N ASN A 255 28.80 23.90 -12.39
CA ASN A 255 27.54 23.29 -12.85
C ASN A 255 27.22 21.97 -12.10
N ASN A 256 27.08 22.06 -10.78
CA ASN A 256 26.64 20.92 -9.98
C ASN A 256 25.18 20.55 -10.27
N TYR A 257 24.88 19.25 -10.20
CA TYR A 257 23.52 18.75 -10.39
C TYR A 257 22.76 18.75 -9.05
N SER A 258 21.76 19.62 -8.90
CA SER A 258 20.98 19.72 -7.67
C SER A 258 19.96 18.58 -7.52
N LEU A 259 19.90 17.99 -6.34
CA LEU A 259 18.91 17.01 -5.91
C LEU A 259 17.93 17.65 -4.92
N THR A 260 16.73 17.08 -4.82
CA THR A 260 15.70 17.54 -3.88
C THR A 260 15.19 16.37 -3.05
N ASN A 261 14.98 16.63 -1.75
CA ASN A 261 14.29 15.70 -0.85
C ASN A 261 12.76 15.97 -0.80
N LYS A 262 12.25 16.89 -1.63
CA LYS A 262 10.82 17.19 -1.76
C LYS A 262 10.23 16.40 -2.93
N GLY A 263 9.05 15.80 -2.72
CA GLY A 263 8.37 15.02 -3.75
C GLY A 263 8.89 13.58 -3.90
N ILE A 264 9.64 13.08 -2.92
CA ILE A 264 10.19 11.72 -2.89
C ILE A 264 9.20 10.68 -2.30
N ASN A 265 8.05 11.13 -1.81
CA ASN A 265 7.01 10.27 -1.25
C ASN A 265 5.63 10.66 -1.81
N TRP A 266 4.67 9.75 -1.69
CA TRP A 266 3.29 9.94 -2.13
C TRP A 266 2.67 11.19 -1.50
N GLU A 267 2.02 12.02 -2.31
CA GLU A 267 1.37 13.25 -1.81
C GLU A 267 0.23 12.96 -0.82
N SER A 268 -0.42 11.80 -0.95
CA SER A 268 -1.44 11.30 -0.03
C SER A 268 -0.91 11.10 1.39
N ASP A 269 0.36 10.77 1.57
CA ASP A 269 0.93 10.52 2.89
C ASP A 269 0.94 11.79 3.75
N LYS A 270 1.06 12.98 3.15
CA LYS A 270 0.95 14.26 3.89
C LYS A 270 -0.43 14.48 4.51
N LYS A 271 -1.46 13.76 4.04
CA LYS A 271 -2.79 13.78 4.66
C LYS A 271 -2.86 12.90 5.90
N ARG A 272 -2.06 11.84 5.97
CA ARG A 272 -2.00 10.90 7.10
C ARG A 272 -0.99 11.33 8.16
N TYR A 273 0.22 11.71 7.75
CA TYR A 273 1.27 12.18 8.65
C TYR A 273 1.06 13.65 9.01
N LYS A 274 0.86 13.94 10.30
CA LYS A 274 0.66 15.31 10.80
C LYS A 274 1.73 15.69 11.82
N LYS A 275 1.91 17.01 11.96
CA LYS A 275 2.73 17.57 13.03
C LYS A 275 2.07 17.23 14.38
N PRO A 276 2.83 16.80 15.39
CA PRO A 276 2.27 16.50 16.70
C PRO A 276 1.74 17.77 17.37
N ASN A 277 0.67 17.62 18.16
CA ASN A 277 0.02 18.73 18.86
C ASN A 277 0.86 19.27 20.03
N THR A 278 1.59 18.40 20.74
CA THR A 278 2.48 18.80 21.83
C THR A 278 3.93 19.00 21.36
N ILE A 279 4.65 19.96 21.96
CA ILE A 279 6.10 20.14 21.76
C ILE A 279 6.81 18.98 22.45
N ILE A 280 7.34 18.07 21.65
CA ILE A 280 8.05 16.90 22.15
C ILE A 280 9.48 17.32 22.46
N HIS A 281 9.82 17.36 23.75
CA HIS A 281 11.18 17.59 24.20
C HIS A 281 12.03 16.37 23.82
N ARG A 282 12.98 16.58 22.90
CA ARG A 282 14.07 15.65 22.58
C ARG A 282 14.92 15.37 23.81
#